data_AF-A0A1Z4BSP0-F1
#
_entry.id   AF-A0A1Z4BSP0-F1
#
_cell.length_a   1.000
_cell.length_b   1.000
_cell.length_c   1.000
_cell.angle_alpha   90.00
_cell.angle_beta   90.00
_cell.angle_gamma   90.00
#
_symmetry.space_group_name_H-M   'P 1'
#
loop_
_entity.id
_entity.type
_entity.pdbx_description
1 polymer ?
#
loop_
_entity_poly.entity_id
_entity_poly.type
_entity_poly.pdbx_seq_one_letter_code
_entity_poly.pdbx_strand_id
1 'polypeptide(L)'
;MYSVIIFLGFYNLLFAVFHLLFWRLFKWKEEVQKLSFANRGIIQILNIQIIYYFVAVAIVCFCFTNELLTTNLGKFFLLGNSLFWAIRLVQQYIFLRKNSFVIHILAVLFLLGAVLFFLPLLYY
;
A
#
# COMPACT_ATOMS: atom_id res chain seq x y z
N MET A 1 6.83 -0.01 -20.12
CA MET A 1 6.83 0.26 -18.66
C MET A 1 5.81 1.31 -18.22
N TYR A 2 5.46 2.31 -19.06
CA TYR A 2 4.43 3.31 -18.73
C TYR A 2 3.11 2.69 -18.24
N SER A 3 2.55 1.72 -18.97
CA SER A 3 1.29 1.06 -18.58
C SER A 3 1.37 0.38 -17.21
N VAL A 4 2.54 -0.14 -16.81
CA VAL A 4 2.77 -0.72 -15.48
C VAL A 4 2.68 0.37 -14.41
N ILE A 5 3.32 1.52 -14.63
CA ILE A 5 3.25 2.64 -13.68
C ILE A 5 1.82 3.18 -13.56
N ILE A 6 1.10 3.33 -14.66
CA ILE A 6 -0.31 3.77 -14.63
C ILE A 6 -1.18 2.75 -13.89
N PHE A 7 -0.97 1.44 -14.12
CA PHE A 7 -1.63 0.40 -13.36
C PHE A 7 -1.34 0.51 -11.86
N LEU A 8 -0.08 0.76 -11.47
CA LEU A 8 0.29 0.99 -10.07
C LEU A 8 -0.42 2.20 -9.45
N GLY A 9 -0.73 3.23 -10.24
CA GLY A 9 -1.56 4.34 -9.79
C GLY A 9 -2.96 3.90 -9.37
N PHE A 10 -3.66 3.14 -10.22
CA PHE A 10 -4.97 2.59 -9.89
C PHE A 10 -4.91 1.58 -8.74
N TYR A 11 -3.88 0.74 -8.73
CA TYR A 11 -3.62 -0.21 -7.65
C TYR A 11 -3.54 0.49 -6.28
N ASN A 12 -2.81 1.60 -6.18
CA ASN A 12 -2.74 2.37 -4.94
C ASN A 12 -4.06 3.07 -4.58
N LEU A 13 -4.81 3.60 -5.56
CA LEU A 13 -6.15 4.15 -5.29
C LEU A 13 -7.11 3.09 -4.74
N LEU A 14 -7.07 1.87 -5.28
CA LEU A 14 -7.87 0.76 -4.78
C LEU A 14 -7.51 0.41 -3.33
N PHE A 15 -6.21 0.46 -2.97
CA PHE A 15 -5.78 0.30 -1.58
C PHE A 15 -6.23 1.46 -0.68
N ALA A 16 -6.19 2.70 -1.15
CA ALA A 16 -6.75 3.84 -0.40
C ALA A 16 -8.25 3.64 -0.10
N VAL A 17 -9.04 3.22 -1.09
CA VAL A 17 -10.46 2.90 -0.92
C VAL A 17 -10.64 1.71 0.03
N PHE A 18 -9.85 0.65 -0.11
CA PHE A 18 -9.90 -0.49 0.80
C PHE A 18 -9.69 -0.07 2.26
N HIS A 19 -8.73 0.83 2.53
CA HIS A 19 -8.48 1.36 3.86
C HIS A 19 -9.60 2.29 4.37
N LEU A 20 -10.27 3.04 3.48
CA LEU A 20 -11.48 3.80 3.82
C LEU A 20 -12.62 2.87 4.28
N LEU A 21 -12.66 1.64 3.79
CA LEU A 21 -13.67 0.67 4.19
C LEU A 21 -13.39 0.03 5.57
N PHE A 22 -12.22 0.25 6.19
CA PHE A 22 -11.89 -0.40 7.47
C PHE A 22 -12.86 -0.06 8.59
N TRP A 23 -13.35 1.19 8.62
CA TRP A 23 -14.36 1.60 9.60
C TRP A 23 -15.63 0.76 9.54
N ARG A 24 -16.01 0.29 8.34
CA ARG A 24 -17.18 -0.56 8.12
C ARG A 24 -16.84 -2.04 8.23
N LEU A 25 -15.79 -2.50 7.54
CA LEU A 25 -15.42 -3.92 7.45
C LEU A 25 -15.04 -4.51 8.81
N PHE A 26 -14.37 -3.72 9.65
CA PHE A 26 -13.88 -4.15 10.95
C PHE A 26 -14.62 -3.53 12.13
N LYS A 27 -15.77 -2.87 11.87
CA LYS A 27 -16.60 -2.23 12.90
C LYS A 27 -15.77 -1.31 13.81
N TRP A 28 -14.90 -0.48 13.24
CA TRP A 28 -14.00 0.34 14.06
C TRP A 28 -14.73 1.41 14.88
N LYS A 29 -15.98 1.74 14.56
CA LYS A 29 -16.78 2.61 15.44
C LYS A 29 -16.96 1.99 16.83
N GLU A 30 -17.06 0.67 16.90
CA GLU A 30 -17.26 -0.09 18.13
C GLU A 30 -15.94 -0.70 18.66
N GLU A 31 -15.17 -1.36 17.79
CA GLU A 31 -13.99 -2.14 18.20
C GLU A 31 -12.81 -1.26 18.62
N VAL A 32 -12.57 -0.15 17.91
CA VAL A 32 -11.44 0.74 18.23
C VAL A 32 -11.72 1.57 19.48
N GLN A 33 -12.99 1.71 19.90
CA GLN A 33 -13.34 2.37 21.16
C GLN A 33 -12.96 1.55 22.41
N LYS A 34 -12.71 0.25 22.26
CA LYS A 34 -12.25 -0.63 23.34
C LYS A 34 -10.76 -0.43 23.67
N LEU A 35 -10.02 0.27 22.82
CA LEU A 35 -8.60 0.58 23.04
C LEU A 35 -8.44 1.73 24.03
N SER A 36 -7.25 1.83 24.66
CA SER A 36 -6.88 3.00 25.45
C SER A 36 -6.94 4.29 24.62
N PHE A 37 -7.10 5.44 25.28
CA PHE A 37 -7.20 6.74 24.61
C PHE A 37 -6.08 6.95 23.56
N ALA A 38 -4.83 6.69 23.94
CA ALA A 38 -3.68 6.84 23.06
C ALA A 38 -3.74 5.87 21.88
N ASN A 39 -3.96 4.57 22.13
CA ASN A 39 -3.96 3.56 21.08
C ASN A 39 -5.11 3.75 20.07
N ARG A 40 -6.28 4.18 20.55
CA ARG A 40 -7.41 4.58 19.70
C ARG A 40 -7.04 5.73 18.76
N GLY A 41 -6.37 6.75 19.27
CA GLY A 41 -5.92 7.88 18.44
C GLY A 41 -4.88 7.45 17.41
N ILE A 42 -3.87 6.70 17.85
CA ILE A 42 -2.75 6.25 17.01
C ILE A 42 -3.23 5.45 15.81
N ILE A 43 -4.13 4.47 16.00
CA ILE A 43 -4.58 3.63 14.87
C ILE A 43 -5.42 4.41 13.86
N GLN A 44 -6.19 5.40 14.31
CA GLN A 44 -6.97 6.28 13.43
C GLN A 44 -6.05 7.18 12.60
N ILE A 45 -5.08 7.82 13.25
CA ILE A 45 -4.07 8.64 12.58
C ILE A 45 -3.31 7.79 11.56
N LEU A 46 -2.85 6.60 11.95
CA LEU A 46 -2.13 5.69 11.06
C LEU A 46 -2.96 5.33 9.82
N ASN A 47 -4.25 5.01 9.98
CA ASN A 47 -5.09 4.65 8.84
C ASN A 47 -5.36 5.83 7.91
N ILE A 48 -5.56 7.03 8.46
CA ILE A 48 -5.73 8.25 7.64
C ILE A 48 -4.44 8.58 6.88
N GLN A 49 -3.28 8.49 7.56
CA GLN A 49 -1.98 8.73 6.94
C GLN A 49 -1.68 7.71 5.83
N ILE A 50 -2.03 6.44 6.01
CA ILE A 50 -1.79 5.45 4.95
C ILE A 50 -2.71 5.64 3.75
N ILE A 51 -3.96 6.07 3.96
CA ILE A 51 -4.86 6.46 2.86
C ILE A 51 -4.25 7.62 2.06
N TYR A 52 -3.80 8.66 2.76
CA TYR A 52 -3.13 9.80 2.13
C TYR A 52 -1.88 9.37 1.35
N TYR A 53 -1.04 8.52 1.94
CA TYR A 53 0.16 7.98 1.28
C TYR A 53 -0.19 7.25 -0.03
N PHE A 54 -1.19 6.36 -0.02
CA PHE A 54 -1.60 5.66 -1.24
C PHE A 54 -2.14 6.60 -2.31
N VAL A 55 -2.92 7.62 -1.92
CA VAL A 55 -3.38 8.66 -2.86
C VAL A 55 -2.20 9.44 -3.44
N ALA A 56 -1.23 9.83 -2.60
CA ALA A 56 -0.04 10.54 -3.05
C ALA A 56 0.81 9.70 -4.03
N VAL A 57 1.05 8.42 -3.72
CA VAL A 57 1.75 7.49 -4.63
C VAL A 57 0.99 7.35 -5.94
N ALA A 58 -0.35 7.27 -5.91
CA ALA A 58 -1.14 7.19 -7.12
C ALA A 58 -1.00 8.44 -8.00
N ILE A 59 -1.05 9.64 -7.39
CA ILE A 59 -0.81 10.91 -8.10
C ILE A 59 0.59 10.90 -8.72
N VAL A 60 1.61 10.44 -7.98
CA VAL A 60 2.98 10.36 -8.51
C VAL A 60 3.05 9.42 -9.72
N CYS A 61 2.41 8.25 -9.64
CA CYS A 61 2.34 7.31 -10.76
C CYS A 61 1.66 7.91 -12.00
N PHE A 62 0.57 8.66 -11.85
CA PHE A 62 -0.16 9.24 -12.98
C PHE A 62 0.48 10.48 -13.57
N CYS A 63 1.00 11.37 -12.73
CA CYS A 63 1.47 12.69 -13.14
C CYS A 63 2.96 12.72 -13.48
N PHE A 64 3.76 11.82 -12.92
CA PHE A 64 5.23 11.84 -13.03
C PHE A 64 5.78 10.51 -13.55
N THR A 65 5.03 9.83 -14.42
CA THR A 65 5.40 8.51 -14.96
C THR A 65 6.77 8.53 -15.64
N ASN A 66 7.07 9.58 -16.40
CA ASN A 66 8.33 9.68 -17.14
C ASN A 66 9.52 9.81 -16.19
N GLU A 67 9.38 10.67 -15.18
CA GLU A 67 10.38 10.96 -14.17
C GLU A 67 10.65 9.73 -13.30
N LEU A 68 9.61 8.97 -12.95
CA LEU A 68 9.74 7.68 -12.26
C LEU A 68 10.65 6.69 -13.01
N LEU A 69 10.54 6.66 -14.34
CA LEU A 69 11.28 5.72 -15.18
C LEU A 69 12.69 6.20 -15.56
N THR A 70 12.91 7.51 -15.64
CA THR A 70 14.15 8.06 -16.24
C THR A 70 15.10 8.68 -15.24
N THR A 71 14.64 9.08 -14.04
CA THR A 71 15.48 9.77 -13.05
C THR A 71 15.93 8.86 -11.91
N ASN A 72 17.10 9.15 -11.32
CA ASN A 72 17.58 8.41 -10.15
C ASN A 72 16.63 8.54 -8.95
N LEU A 73 16.02 9.71 -8.76
CA LEU A 73 15.01 9.93 -7.72
C LEU A 73 13.77 9.08 -7.96
N GLY A 74 13.30 9.03 -9.21
CA GLY A 74 12.19 8.18 -9.63
C GLY A 74 12.44 6.70 -9.38
N LYS A 75 13.62 6.20 -9.76
CA LYS A 75 14.05 4.83 -9.50
C LYS A 75 14.14 4.52 -8.01
N PHE A 76 14.67 5.43 -7.20
CA PHE A 76 14.69 5.28 -5.74
C PHE A 76 13.26 5.24 -5.16
N PHE A 77 12.35 6.07 -5.68
CA PHE A 77 10.95 6.05 -5.28
C PHE A 77 10.28 4.71 -5.60
N LEU A 78 10.51 4.17 -6.80
CA LEU A 78 10.02 2.84 -7.20
C LEU A 78 10.56 1.74 -6.28
N LEU A 79 11.87 1.75 -5.99
CA LEU A 79 12.48 0.82 -5.06
C LEU A 79 11.87 0.93 -3.65
N GLY A 80 11.70 2.16 -3.15
CA GLY A 80 11.08 2.42 -1.85
C GLY A 80 9.66 1.85 -1.75
N ASN A 81 8.84 2.03 -2.79
CA ASN A 81 7.50 1.46 -2.84
C ASN A 81 7.51 -0.07 -2.98
N SER A 82 8.45 -0.63 -3.75
CA SER A 82 8.64 -2.09 -3.80
C SER A 82 8.94 -2.66 -2.41
N LEU A 83 9.88 -2.03 -1.69
CA LEU A 83 10.24 -2.43 -0.32
C LEU A 83 9.07 -2.25 0.65
N PHE A 84 8.29 -1.18 0.54
CA PHE A 84 7.07 -0.99 1.33
C PHE A 84 6.14 -2.21 1.21
N TRP A 85 5.86 -2.66 0.00
CA TRP A 85 4.99 -3.82 -0.24
C TRP A 85 5.62 -5.13 0.22
N ALA A 86 6.92 -5.33 0.02
CA ALA A 86 7.64 -6.51 0.50
C ALA A 86 7.65 -6.60 2.03
N ILE A 87 7.93 -5.50 2.72
CA ILE A 87 7.85 -5.41 4.19
C ILE A 87 6.42 -5.69 4.64
N ARG A 88 5.41 -5.11 3.96
CA ARG A 88 4.00 -5.35 4.29
C ARG A 88 3.59 -6.82 4.13
N LEU A 89 4.11 -7.50 3.12
CA LEU A 89 3.93 -8.94 2.93
C LEU A 89 4.51 -9.73 4.10
N VAL A 90 5.74 -9.42 4.54
CA VAL A 90 6.35 -10.07 5.71
C VAL A 90 5.54 -9.83 6.98
N GLN A 91 5.10 -8.59 7.21
CA GLN A 91 4.24 -8.22 8.34
C GLN A 91 2.93 -9.03 8.38
N GLN A 92 2.38 -9.40 7.23
CA GLN A 92 1.18 -10.25 7.15
C GLN A 92 1.41 -11.58 7.88
N TYR A 93 2.57 -12.22 7.66
CA TYR A 93 2.91 -13.51 8.29
C TYR A 93 3.43 -13.37 9.74
N ILE A 94 3.80 -12.16 10.17
CA ILE A 94 4.19 -11.92 11.56
C ILE A 94 2.95 -11.61 12.41
N PHE A 95 2.11 -10.66 11.98
CA PHE A 95 1.01 -10.11 12.79
C PHE A 95 -0.36 -10.74 12.48
N LEU A 96 -0.56 -11.31 11.29
CA LEU A 96 -1.82 -11.93 10.87
C LEU A 96 -1.60 -13.42 10.55
N ARG A 97 -1.06 -14.15 11.54
CA ARG A 97 -0.82 -15.61 11.52
C ARG A 97 -2.12 -16.42 11.57
N LYS A 98 -2.98 -16.23 10.58
CA LYS A 98 -4.23 -16.97 10.44
C LYS A 98 -4.31 -17.54 9.04
N ASN A 99 -4.58 -18.84 8.94
CA ASN A 99 -4.86 -19.48 7.65
C ASN A 99 -6.27 -19.10 7.20
N SER A 100 -6.37 -18.10 6.34
CA SER A 100 -7.62 -17.60 5.77
C SER A 100 -7.41 -17.27 4.31
N PHE A 101 -8.37 -17.65 3.47
CA PHE A 101 -8.36 -17.33 2.04
C PHE A 101 -8.17 -15.83 1.77
N VAL A 102 -8.81 -14.96 2.57
CA VAL A 102 -8.67 -13.50 2.47
C VAL A 102 -7.24 -13.03 2.74
N ILE A 103 -6.55 -13.66 3.69
CA ILE A 103 -5.17 -13.32 4.04
C ILE A 103 -4.22 -13.71 2.92
N HIS A 104 -4.45 -14.85 2.27
CA HIS A 104 -3.67 -15.28 1.09
C HIS A 104 -3.89 -14.36 -0.10
N ILE A 105 -5.13 -13.92 -0.36
CA ILE A 105 -5.41 -12.92 -1.40
C ILE A 105 -4.61 -11.63 -1.13
N LEU A 106 -4.67 -11.11 0.10
CA LEU A 106 -3.91 -9.90 0.47
C LEU A 106 -2.40 -10.11 0.29
N ALA A 107 -1.88 -11.28 0.65
CA ALA A 107 -0.47 -11.61 0.45
C ALA A 107 -0.08 -11.60 -1.04
N VAL A 108 -0.92 -12.17 -1.91
CA VAL A 108 -0.70 -12.11 -3.37
C VAL A 108 -0.73 -10.68 -3.88
N LEU A 109 -1.66 -9.85 -3.40
CA LEU A 109 -1.73 -8.44 -3.78
C LEU A 109 -0.46 -7.68 -3.35
N PHE A 110 0.02 -7.90 -2.12
CA PHE A 110 1.26 -7.26 -1.66
C PHE A 110 2.48 -7.73 -2.45
N LEU A 111 2.56 -9.03 -2.77
CA LEU A 111 3.61 -9.55 -3.63
C LEU A 111 3.56 -8.92 -5.02
N LEU A 112 2.36 -8.77 -5.59
CA LEU A 112 2.14 -8.12 -6.87
C LEU A 112 2.63 -6.66 -6.83
N GLY A 113 2.28 -5.90 -5.78
CA GLY A 113 2.77 -4.54 -5.58
C GLY A 113 4.30 -4.48 -5.53
N ALA A 114 4.94 -5.37 -4.75
CA ALA A 114 6.40 -5.42 -4.65
C ALA A 114 7.05 -5.70 -6.01
N VAL A 115 6.59 -6.73 -6.72
CA VAL A 115 7.14 -7.11 -8.04
C VAL A 115 6.91 -6.01 -9.07
N LEU A 116 5.71 -5.45 -9.16
CA LEU A 116 5.38 -4.45 -10.19
C LEU A 116 6.11 -3.12 -9.98
N PHE A 117 6.35 -2.70 -8.73
CA PHE A 117 7.18 -1.52 -8.46
C PHE A 117 8.67 -1.78 -8.72
N PHE A 118 9.14 -3.02 -8.54
CA PHE A 118 10.53 -3.39 -8.81
C PHE A 118 10.81 -3.58 -10.31
N LEU A 119 9.85 -4.11 -11.06
CA LEU A 119 10.00 -4.50 -12.47
C LEU A 119 10.66 -3.42 -13.35
N PRO A 120 10.26 -2.13 -13.30
CA PRO A 120 10.86 -1.10 -14.15
C PRO A 120 12.36 -0.89 -13.90
N LEU A 121 12.86 -1.20 -12.71
CA LEU A 121 14.28 -1.04 -12.33
C LEU A 121 15.20 -2.06 -13.03
N LEU A 122 14.65 -3.14 -13.55
CA LEU A 122 15.42 -4.16 -14.29
C LEU A 122 15.69 -3.78 -15.74
N TYR A 123 14.89 -2.84 -16.28
CA TYR A 123 14.88 -2.51 -17.70
C TYR A 123 15.27 -1.06 -18.00
N TYR A 124 15.49 -0.23 -16.97
CA TYR A 124 15.84 1.19 -17.09
C TYR A 124 16.92 1.61 -16.10
#